data_AF-A0A950UP07-F1
#
_entry.id   AF-A0A950UP07-F1
#
_cell.length_a   1.000
_cell.length_b   1.000
_cell.length_c   1.000
_cell.angle_alpha   90.00
_cell.angle_beta   90.00
_cell.angle_gamma   90.00
#
_symmetry.space_group_name_H-M   'P 1'
#
loop_
_entity.id
_entity.type
_entity.pdbx_description
1 polymer ?
#
loop_
_entity_poly.entity_id
_entity_poly.type
_entity_poly.pdbx_seq_one_letter_code
_entity_poly.pdbx_strand_id
1 'polypeptide(L)'
;MAVVRLFASAREAAGLSVDRIDGHTLGEVLDEARRRYGERFAAVLTHSRVWVNGQPADVREPLRDADVVAVLPPVSGGSDPDFRGTRGRISTPSSSGPQTRPPLEEPLPLTKADSQSPSGWFRPPDIEGALARMAPPVPVAEPQLNGKRAAAAPVRRQPLTAVPDTDKPHVRLGLAWSVVTIAAIAGGQTSLAIWLSLVAALAAVQVTRVWVERHERPVSYVAVAGAAAMPLAALGGLDTLNIIIVLVLVVTMVARVSTVTKAPSRDVALTLMIILPIGLATAALVLLRHIDLAAPLALFAFAAAYDVGNYLVGTGAANEWEGPVAGIASIVCVTLFVAVLVPSFGGAGPFLLGALAALLAPLGPLAASIVLGDRDAKAPALRRIDSLLLLAPMGAWLAAVLIR
;
A
#
# COMPACT_ATOMS: atom_id res chain seq x y z
N MET A 1 -16.87 -21.87 30.18
CA MET A 1 -17.34 -21.73 28.79
C MET A 1 -16.30 -21.15 27.85
N ALA A 2 -16.11 -21.78 26.68
CA ALA A 2 -15.36 -21.25 25.55
C ALA A 2 -16.24 -20.29 24.71
N VAL A 3 -15.61 -19.35 24.00
CA VAL A 3 -16.28 -18.39 23.12
C VAL A 3 -16.16 -18.87 21.68
N VAL A 4 -17.28 -19.29 21.07
CA VAL A 4 -17.31 -19.76 19.69
C VAL A 4 -17.62 -18.59 18.75
N ARG A 5 -16.77 -18.36 17.75
CA ARG A 5 -16.94 -17.34 16.71
C ARG A 5 -17.20 -18.01 15.36
N LEU A 6 -18.31 -17.63 14.74
CA LEU A 6 -18.82 -18.24 13.51
C LEU A 6 -18.71 -17.24 12.36
N PHE A 7 -18.20 -17.73 11.22
CA PHE A 7 -17.95 -16.92 10.04
C PHE A 7 -18.73 -17.45 8.83
N ALA A 8 -19.03 -16.56 7.87
CA ALA A 8 -19.63 -16.89 6.58
C ALA A 8 -20.78 -17.92 6.66
N SER A 9 -20.69 -19.04 5.93
CA SER A 9 -21.73 -20.08 5.89
C SER A 9 -21.98 -20.74 7.25
N ALA A 10 -20.99 -20.79 8.15
CA ALA A 10 -21.18 -21.31 9.50
C ALA A 10 -22.06 -20.36 10.34
N ARG A 11 -21.88 -19.04 10.18
CA ARG A 11 -22.76 -18.02 10.79
C ARG A 11 -24.19 -18.09 10.23
N GLU A 12 -24.32 -18.27 8.92
CA GLU A 12 -25.64 -18.40 8.29
C GLU A 12 -26.38 -19.68 8.73
N ALA A 13 -25.64 -20.78 8.90
CA ALA A 13 -26.21 -22.03 9.38
C ALA A 13 -26.63 -21.95 10.86
N ALA A 14 -25.85 -21.26 11.71
CA ALA A 14 -26.15 -21.11 13.13
C ALA A 14 -27.09 -19.94 13.47
N GLY A 15 -27.29 -18.99 12.56
CA GLY A 15 -28.12 -17.79 12.78
C GLY A 15 -27.49 -16.72 13.69
N LEU A 16 -26.24 -16.90 14.12
CA LEU A 16 -25.53 -16.04 15.07
C LEU A 16 -24.03 -16.03 14.80
N SER A 17 -23.34 -14.96 15.20
CA SER A 17 -21.91 -14.76 14.95
C SER A 17 -21.01 -15.16 16.12
N VAL A 18 -21.54 -15.16 17.34
CA VAL A 18 -20.79 -15.49 18.57
C VAL A 18 -21.70 -16.23 19.54
N ASP A 19 -21.20 -17.31 20.15
CA ASP A 19 -21.88 -18.06 21.20
C ASP A 19 -20.92 -18.43 22.34
N ARG A 20 -21.46 -18.84 23.48
CA ARG A 20 -20.72 -19.45 24.59
C ARG A 20 -21.17 -20.88 24.77
N ILE A 21 -20.20 -21.79 24.72
CA ILE A 21 -20.43 -23.22 24.82
C ILE A 21 -19.51 -23.79 25.90
N ASP A 22 -20.05 -24.64 26.76
CA ASP A 22 -19.29 -25.38 27.75
C ASP A 22 -18.68 -26.64 27.16
N GLY A 23 -17.43 -26.89 27.53
CA GLY A 23 -16.66 -28.06 27.12
C GLY A 23 -15.22 -27.90 27.59
N HIS A 24 -14.60 -29.02 27.97
CA HIS A 24 -13.21 -29.06 28.43
C HIS A 24 -12.24 -29.35 27.27
N THR A 25 -12.78 -29.76 26.11
CA THR A 25 -12.02 -30.01 24.89
C THR A 25 -12.70 -29.38 23.68
N LEU A 26 -11.94 -29.17 22.61
CA LEU A 26 -12.49 -28.67 21.35
C LEU A 26 -13.58 -29.58 20.79
N GLY A 27 -13.41 -30.90 20.88
CA GLY A 27 -14.38 -31.89 20.44
C GLY A 27 -15.74 -31.74 21.14
N GLU A 28 -15.75 -31.62 22.46
CA GLU A 28 -16.97 -31.40 23.25
C GLU A 28 -17.72 -30.13 22.84
N VAL A 29 -16.97 -29.03 22.66
CA VAL A 29 -17.55 -27.75 22.21
C VAL A 29 -18.15 -27.86 20.81
N LEU A 30 -17.49 -28.56 19.89
CA LEU A 30 -17.98 -28.76 18.53
C LEU A 30 -19.18 -29.71 18.46
N ASP A 31 -19.21 -30.74 19.29
CA ASP A 31 -20.36 -31.67 19.38
C ASP A 31 -21.59 -30.99 19.95
N GLU A 32 -21.42 -30.17 20.98
CA GLU A 32 -22.51 -29.34 21.52
C GLU A 32 -22.97 -28.29 20.50
N ALA A 33 -22.06 -27.69 19.73
CA ALA A 33 -22.41 -26.79 18.63
C ALA A 33 -23.22 -27.50 17.53
N ARG A 34 -22.84 -28.73 17.14
CA ARG A 34 -23.62 -29.54 16.18
C ARG A 34 -25.02 -29.83 16.70
N ARG A 35 -25.13 -30.24 17.97
CA ARG A 35 -26.42 -30.52 18.61
C ARG A 35 -27.31 -29.28 18.67
N ARG A 36 -26.74 -28.10 18.92
CA ARG A 36 -27.46 -26.83 19.07
C ARG A 36 -27.87 -26.22 17.74
N TYR A 37 -27.00 -26.24 16.72
CA TYR A 37 -27.23 -25.55 15.44
C TYR A 37 -27.78 -26.48 14.34
N GLY A 38 -27.76 -27.80 14.56
CA GLY A 38 -28.40 -28.79 13.70
C GLY A 38 -27.59 -29.19 12.45
N GLU A 39 -28.22 -30.02 11.62
CA GLU A 39 -27.59 -30.72 10.48
C GLU A 39 -26.93 -29.79 9.46
N ARG A 40 -27.55 -28.63 9.19
CA ARG A 40 -26.99 -27.66 8.24
C ARG A 40 -25.64 -27.12 8.72
N PHE A 41 -25.48 -26.90 10.02
CA PHE A 41 -24.21 -26.49 10.60
C PHE A 41 -23.19 -27.63 10.61
N ALA A 42 -23.63 -28.86 10.94
CA ALA A 42 -22.76 -30.03 10.92
C ALA A 42 -22.15 -30.29 9.52
N ALA A 43 -22.94 -30.11 8.46
CA ALA A 43 -22.46 -30.19 7.08
C ALA A 43 -21.38 -29.15 6.77
N VAL A 44 -21.56 -27.90 7.21
CA VAL A 44 -20.54 -26.83 7.03
C VAL A 44 -19.28 -27.13 7.84
N LEU A 45 -19.43 -27.61 9.08
CA LEU A 45 -18.30 -27.91 9.97
C LEU A 45 -17.40 -29.01 9.42
N THR A 46 -17.96 -29.96 8.66
CA THR A 46 -17.22 -31.07 8.00
C THR A 46 -16.12 -30.56 7.06
N HIS A 47 -16.34 -29.40 6.43
CA HIS A 47 -15.37 -28.79 5.51
C HIS A 47 -14.67 -27.55 6.10
N SER A 48 -14.94 -27.23 7.36
CA SER A 48 -14.40 -26.04 8.02
C SER A 48 -13.06 -26.31 8.69
N ARG A 49 -12.20 -25.29 8.72
CA ARG A 49 -11.02 -25.27 9.61
C ARG A 49 -11.41 -24.69 10.95
N VAL A 50 -10.92 -25.29 12.04
CA VAL A 50 -11.23 -24.85 13.40
C VAL A 50 -9.95 -24.39 14.10
N TRP A 51 -10.00 -23.19 14.66
CA TRP A 51 -8.85 -22.54 15.28
C TRP A 51 -9.16 -22.22 16.74
N VAL A 52 -8.21 -22.41 17.63
CA VAL A 52 -8.28 -22.02 19.04
C VAL A 52 -7.26 -20.91 19.28
N ASN A 53 -7.69 -19.76 19.79
CA ASN A 53 -6.84 -18.61 20.09
C ASN A 53 -5.91 -18.19 18.94
N GLY A 54 -6.37 -18.34 17.69
CA GLY A 54 -5.64 -17.96 16.48
C GLY A 54 -4.69 -19.02 15.93
N GLN A 55 -4.67 -20.24 16.47
CA GLN A 55 -3.89 -21.37 15.95
C GLN A 55 -4.83 -22.50 15.49
N PRO A 56 -4.50 -23.24 14.40
CA PRO A 56 -5.22 -24.46 14.03
C PRO A 56 -5.16 -25.48 15.17
N ALA A 57 -6.31 -26.07 15.52
CA ALA A 57 -6.45 -26.95 16.67
C ALA A 57 -7.07 -28.29 16.27
N ASP A 58 -6.67 -29.36 16.97
CA ASP A 58 -7.29 -30.68 16.86
C ASP A 58 -8.43 -30.83 17.88
N VAL A 59 -9.37 -31.74 17.62
CA VAL A 59 -10.53 -31.98 18.48
C VAL A 59 -10.17 -32.38 19.91
N ARG A 60 -8.95 -32.86 20.15
CA ARG A 60 -8.45 -33.22 21.48
C ARG A 60 -7.82 -32.05 22.26
N GLU A 61 -7.73 -30.87 21.65
CA GLU A 61 -7.11 -29.72 22.28
C GLU A 61 -7.91 -29.31 23.54
N PRO A 62 -7.27 -29.26 24.72
CA PRO A 62 -7.94 -28.84 25.95
C PRO A 62 -8.26 -27.35 25.88
N LEU A 63 -9.49 -27.00 26.26
CA LEU A 63 -9.95 -25.62 26.29
C LEU A 63 -10.02 -25.10 27.72
N ARG A 64 -9.59 -23.86 27.89
CA ARG A 64 -9.76 -23.07 29.11
C ARG A 64 -10.97 -22.15 28.97
N ASP A 65 -11.45 -21.68 30.11
CA ASP A 65 -12.48 -20.65 30.13
C ASP A 65 -12.00 -19.40 29.39
N ALA A 66 -12.90 -18.83 28.58
CA ALA A 66 -12.65 -17.70 27.68
C ALA A 66 -11.75 -17.97 26.46
N ASP A 67 -11.30 -19.21 26.22
CA ASP A 67 -10.66 -19.55 24.96
C ASP A 67 -11.59 -19.31 23.78
N VAL A 68 -11.03 -18.78 22.69
CA VAL A 68 -11.79 -18.40 21.50
C VAL A 68 -11.66 -19.49 20.45
N VAL A 69 -12.77 -20.15 20.13
CA VAL A 69 -12.87 -21.15 19.07
C VAL A 69 -13.44 -20.48 17.82
N ALA A 70 -12.69 -20.43 16.73
CA ALA A 70 -13.13 -19.88 15.45
C ALA A 70 -13.42 -20.99 14.43
N VAL A 71 -14.62 -20.97 13.84
CA VAL A 71 -15.03 -21.90 12.77
C VAL A 71 -14.95 -21.20 11.42
N LEU A 72 -14.04 -21.66 10.57
CA LEU A 72 -13.67 -21.05 9.29
C LEU A 72 -14.07 -21.98 8.13
N PRO A 73 -15.27 -21.83 7.56
CA PRO A 73 -15.69 -22.58 6.37
C PRO A 73 -14.84 -22.22 5.14
N PRO A 74 -14.80 -23.09 4.11
CA PRO A 74 -14.10 -22.80 2.86
C PRO A 74 -14.76 -21.60 2.18
N VAL A 75 -13.95 -20.64 1.75
CA VAL A 75 -14.41 -19.51 0.93
C VAL A 75 -14.67 -20.01 -0.50
N SER A 76 -15.59 -19.39 -1.23
CA SER A 76 -15.99 -19.75 -2.61
C SER A 76 -14.88 -19.66 -3.69
N GLY A 77 -13.61 -19.60 -3.30
CA GLY A 77 -12.43 -19.76 -4.16
C GLY A 77 -11.56 -20.86 -3.58
N GLY A 78 -11.72 -22.07 -4.10
CA GLY A 78 -11.03 -23.26 -3.63
C GLY A 78 -9.51 -23.19 -3.82
N SER A 79 -8.77 -23.62 -2.80
CA SER A 79 -7.54 -24.39 -3.02
C SER A 79 -7.77 -25.75 -2.37
N ASP A 80 -8.10 -26.71 -3.22
CA ASP A 80 -8.22 -28.12 -2.87
C ASP A 80 -6.82 -28.63 -2.45
N PRO A 81 -6.64 -29.22 -1.25
CA PRO A 81 -5.33 -29.69 -0.79
C PRO A 81 -4.83 -30.95 -1.52
N ASP A 82 -5.65 -31.56 -2.39
CA ASP A 82 -5.29 -32.81 -3.10
C ASP A 82 -4.45 -32.60 -4.38
N PHE A 83 -4.08 -31.36 -4.74
CA PHE A 83 -3.08 -31.13 -5.78
C PHE A 83 -1.65 -31.23 -5.24
N ARG A 84 -1.29 -32.38 -4.66
CA ARG A 84 0.12 -32.80 -4.56
C ARG A 84 0.48 -33.46 -5.88
N GLY A 85 0.94 -32.62 -6.82
CA GLY A 85 1.52 -33.06 -8.08
C GLY A 85 2.55 -34.18 -7.86
N THR A 86 2.17 -35.36 -8.33
CA THR A 86 3.02 -36.53 -8.50
C THR A 86 4.24 -36.13 -9.32
N ARG A 87 5.37 -35.85 -8.67
CA ARG A 87 6.67 -35.80 -9.37
C ARG A 87 6.99 -37.20 -9.84
N GLY A 88 6.61 -37.49 -11.08
CA GLY A 88 7.13 -38.59 -11.87
C GLY A 88 8.65 -38.53 -11.86
N ARG A 89 9.24 -39.52 -11.19
CA ARG A 89 10.68 -39.75 -11.08
C ARG A 89 11.17 -40.22 -12.45
N ILE A 90 11.69 -39.32 -13.27
CA ILE A 90 12.51 -39.70 -14.43
C ILE A 90 13.87 -40.11 -13.89
N SER A 91 14.09 -41.41 -13.87
CA SER A 91 15.36 -42.08 -13.64
C SER A 91 16.34 -41.77 -14.79
N THR A 92 17.52 -41.27 -14.45
CA THR A 92 18.72 -41.38 -15.28
C THR A 92 19.79 -42.18 -14.53
N PRO A 93 20.60 -42.99 -15.22
CA PRO A 93 21.44 -44.00 -14.58
C PRO A 93 22.75 -43.42 -14.03
N SER A 94 23.24 -44.13 -13.01
CA SER A 94 24.53 -44.01 -12.32
C SER A 94 25.75 -44.25 -13.23
N SER A 95 26.80 -43.46 -13.03
CA SER A 95 28.22 -43.84 -13.20
C SER A 95 29.07 -42.90 -12.32
N SER A 96 29.42 -43.28 -11.08
CA SER A 96 30.68 -43.91 -10.63
C SER A 96 31.90 -42.96 -10.54
N GLY A 97 32.34 -42.65 -9.31
CA GLY A 97 33.70 -42.13 -9.01
C GLY A 97 33.79 -41.22 -7.77
N PRO A 98 34.63 -41.52 -6.75
CA PRO A 98 34.63 -40.81 -5.46
C PRO A 98 35.57 -39.60 -5.44
N GLN A 99 35.11 -38.44 -4.94
CA GLN A 99 35.98 -37.31 -4.59
C GLN A 99 35.86 -36.97 -3.11
N THR A 100 36.90 -37.38 -2.39
CA THR A 100 37.28 -36.99 -1.03
C THR A 100 37.63 -35.50 -0.95
N ARG A 101 37.02 -34.79 0.01
CA ARG A 101 37.41 -33.42 0.40
C ARG A 101 38.68 -33.46 1.27
N PRO A 102 39.70 -32.61 1.04
CA PRO A 102 40.74 -32.34 2.02
C PRO A 102 40.40 -31.13 2.92
N PRO A 103 41.04 -30.98 4.10
CA PRO A 103 40.73 -29.97 5.11
C PRO A 103 41.36 -28.61 4.82
N LEU A 104 40.76 -27.55 5.37
CA LEU A 104 41.22 -26.16 5.30
C LEU A 104 42.46 -25.95 6.19
N GLU A 105 43.58 -25.51 5.59
CA GLU A 105 44.79 -25.04 6.29
C GLU A 105 44.73 -23.53 6.60
N GLU A 106 45.39 -23.16 7.70
CA GLU A 106 45.45 -21.83 8.36
C GLU A 106 46.18 -20.73 7.55
N PRO A 107 46.00 -19.43 7.88
CA PRO A 107 46.61 -18.32 7.17
C PRO A 107 48.03 -17.97 7.68
N LEU A 108 48.98 -17.78 6.76
CA LEU A 108 50.32 -17.25 7.01
C LEU A 108 50.35 -15.70 7.12
N PRO A 109 51.33 -15.12 7.85
CA PRO A 109 51.28 -13.75 8.37
C PRO A 109 51.82 -12.69 7.39
N LEU A 110 51.17 -11.52 7.39
CA LEU A 110 51.65 -10.32 6.69
C LEU A 110 52.71 -9.59 7.53
N THR A 111 53.98 -9.77 7.15
CA THR A 111 55.13 -9.02 7.65
C THR A 111 55.11 -7.59 7.06
N LYS A 112 55.10 -6.54 7.90
CA LYS A 112 55.37 -5.16 7.47
C LYS A 112 56.88 -4.93 7.43
N ALA A 113 57.37 -4.41 6.30
CA ALA A 113 58.75 -4.02 6.11
C ALA A 113 59.05 -2.64 6.72
N ASP A 114 60.24 -2.54 7.30
CA ASP A 114 60.84 -1.34 7.87
C ASP A 114 61.13 -0.26 6.83
N SER A 115 60.85 0.99 7.18
CA SER A 115 61.53 2.15 6.61
C SER A 115 61.91 3.11 7.73
N GLN A 116 63.20 3.17 8.03
CA GLN A 116 63.80 4.17 8.92
C GLN A 116 63.99 5.52 8.21
N SER A 117 64.01 6.56 9.07
CA SER A 117 64.80 7.80 8.99
C SER A 117 64.04 9.12 8.68
N PRO A 118 64.58 10.31 9.04
CA PRO A 118 64.51 10.88 10.38
C PRO A 118 64.14 12.40 10.39
N SER A 119 63.42 12.87 11.40
CA SER A 119 63.36 14.26 11.92
C SER A 119 62.10 14.34 12.79
N GLY A 120 62.18 14.58 14.10
CA GLY A 120 62.67 15.81 14.71
C GLY A 120 61.44 16.59 15.17
N TRP A 121 61.25 16.71 16.49
CA TRP A 121 60.23 17.52 17.19
C TRP A 121 58.85 16.86 17.40
N PHE A 122 58.76 15.90 18.32
CA PHE A 122 57.71 15.74 19.36
C PHE A 122 57.93 14.40 20.10
N ARG A 123 58.07 14.41 21.43
CA ARG A 123 58.02 13.19 22.28
C ARG A 123 56.66 13.19 23.00
N PRO A 124 55.74 12.26 22.73
CA PRO A 124 54.56 12.07 23.57
C PRO A 124 54.97 11.47 24.93
N PRO A 125 54.29 11.80 26.04
CA PRO A 125 54.63 11.32 27.38
C PRO A 125 54.37 9.81 27.53
N ASP A 126 55.16 9.13 28.38
CA ASP A 126 55.06 7.69 28.68
C ASP A 126 53.67 7.29 29.21
N ILE A 127 52.87 6.67 28.34
CA ILE A 127 51.52 6.17 28.67
C ILE A 127 51.59 4.82 29.41
N GLU A 128 52.70 4.08 29.32
CA GLU A 128 52.84 2.75 29.94
C GLU A 128 52.73 2.78 31.47
N GLY A 129 53.22 3.84 32.13
CA GLY A 129 53.13 3.98 33.59
C GLY A 129 51.74 4.41 34.12
N ALA A 130 50.85 4.87 33.25
CA ALA A 130 49.51 5.34 33.62
C ALA A 130 48.46 4.21 33.56
N LEU A 131 48.61 3.25 32.66
CA LEU A 131 47.69 2.10 32.52
C LEU A 131 47.89 1.03 33.60
N ALA A 132 49.09 0.94 34.20
CA ALA A 132 49.40 -0.02 35.26
C ALA A 132 48.75 0.31 36.63
N ARG A 133 48.09 1.47 36.78
CA ARG A 133 47.44 1.91 38.03
C ARG A 133 45.90 1.84 38.02
N MET A 134 45.28 1.30 36.97
CA MET A 134 43.84 1.06 36.96
C MET A 134 43.52 -0.31 37.59
N ALA A 135 42.74 -0.29 38.67
CA ALA A 135 42.20 -1.50 39.29
C ALA A 135 41.39 -2.32 38.27
N PRO A 136 41.41 -3.67 38.35
CA PRO A 136 40.64 -4.50 37.44
C PRO A 136 39.14 -4.18 37.56
N PRO A 137 38.40 -4.12 36.45
CA PRO A 137 36.97 -3.87 36.50
C PRO A 137 36.26 -4.99 37.26
N VAL A 138 35.36 -4.60 38.17
CA VAL A 138 34.42 -5.52 38.84
C VAL A 138 33.65 -6.28 37.74
N PRO A 139 33.53 -7.62 37.83
CA PRO A 139 32.80 -8.37 36.83
C PRO A 139 31.35 -7.94 36.83
N VAL A 140 30.93 -7.23 35.78
CA VAL A 140 29.52 -6.96 35.50
C VAL A 140 28.93 -8.30 35.09
N ALA A 141 27.93 -8.77 35.84
CA ALA A 141 27.19 -9.97 35.50
C ALA A 141 26.63 -9.83 34.07
N GLU A 142 27.15 -10.63 33.15
CA GLU A 142 26.58 -10.77 31.82
C GLU A 142 25.14 -11.29 31.98
N PRO A 143 24.14 -10.67 31.33
CA PRO A 143 22.80 -11.23 31.32
C PRO A 143 22.89 -12.59 30.64
N GLN A 144 22.57 -13.67 31.37
CA GLN A 144 22.51 -15.02 30.85
C GLN A 144 21.53 -15.07 29.66
N LEU A 145 22.07 -14.98 28.45
CA LEU A 145 21.37 -15.17 27.18
C LEU A 145 21.15 -16.65 26.89
N ASN A 146 20.68 -17.40 27.88
CA ASN A 146 20.25 -18.79 27.74
C ASN A 146 18.73 -18.92 27.94
N GLY A 147 17.99 -18.02 27.30
CA GLY A 147 16.61 -18.30 26.91
C GLY A 147 16.65 -18.97 25.54
N LYS A 148 16.00 -20.14 25.40
CA LYS A 148 15.74 -20.78 24.10
C LYS A 148 15.47 -19.70 23.05
N ARG A 149 16.27 -19.63 21.99
CA ARG A 149 15.98 -18.78 20.82
C ARG A 149 14.60 -19.20 20.30
N ALA A 150 13.55 -18.53 20.77
CA ALA A 150 12.32 -18.44 20.04
C ALA A 150 12.74 -17.89 18.68
N ALA A 151 12.57 -18.69 17.63
CA ALA A 151 12.85 -18.24 16.27
C ALA A 151 12.21 -16.86 16.14
N ALA A 152 13.05 -15.84 15.90
CA ALA A 152 12.57 -14.50 15.67
C ALA A 152 11.47 -14.62 14.61
N ALA A 153 10.25 -14.23 14.99
CA ALA A 153 9.13 -14.26 14.06
C ALA A 153 9.60 -13.59 12.77
N PRO A 154 9.40 -14.20 11.59
CA PRO A 154 9.88 -13.61 10.35
C PRO A 154 9.36 -12.17 10.32
N VAL A 155 10.27 -11.20 10.13
CA VAL A 155 9.93 -9.80 9.96
C VAL A 155 8.97 -9.75 8.77
N ARG A 156 7.67 -9.75 9.06
CA ARG A 156 6.63 -9.69 8.06
C ARG A 156 6.73 -8.29 7.49
N ARG A 157 7.42 -8.15 6.35
CA ARG A 157 7.52 -6.89 5.62
C ARG A 157 6.10 -6.38 5.46
N GLN A 158 5.82 -5.22 6.05
CA GLN A 158 4.48 -4.68 5.99
C GLN A 158 4.24 -4.18 4.56
N PRO A 159 3.05 -4.44 3.97
CA PRO A 159 2.75 -4.05 2.60
C PRO A 159 2.98 -2.55 2.39
N LEU A 160 3.64 -2.20 1.28
CA LEU A 160 3.94 -0.81 0.93
C LEU A 160 2.69 -0.04 0.46
N THR A 161 1.60 -0.74 0.18
CA THR A 161 0.33 -0.21 -0.29
C THR A 161 -0.80 -0.52 0.71
N ALA A 162 -1.81 0.35 0.76
CA ALA A 162 -3.00 0.10 1.57
C ALA A 162 -3.75 -1.12 1.02
N VAL A 163 -4.06 -2.09 1.89
CA VAL A 163 -4.82 -3.28 1.51
C VAL A 163 -6.28 -2.88 1.28
N PRO A 164 -6.89 -3.22 0.12
CA PRO A 164 -8.26 -2.86 -0.14
C PRO A 164 -9.24 -3.49 0.87
N ASP A 165 -10.09 -2.65 1.48
CA ASP A 165 -11.18 -3.11 2.34
C ASP A 165 -12.37 -3.60 1.49
N THR A 166 -12.95 -4.74 1.87
CA THR A 166 -14.03 -5.43 1.13
C THR A 166 -15.44 -5.03 1.56
N ASP A 167 -15.57 -3.98 2.36
CA ASP A 167 -16.86 -3.50 2.84
C ASP A 167 -17.79 -3.00 1.70
N LYS A 168 -18.98 -3.61 1.59
CA LYS A 168 -20.02 -3.38 0.56
C LYS A 168 -20.38 -1.91 0.26
N PRO A 169 -20.35 -0.94 1.22
CA PRO A 169 -20.61 0.47 0.93
C PRO A 169 -19.53 1.13 0.05
N HIS A 170 -18.27 0.70 0.17
CA HIS A 170 -17.13 1.33 -0.51
C HIS A 170 -17.18 1.13 -2.03
N VAL A 171 -17.68 -0.02 -2.48
CA VAL A 171 -17.84 -0.35 -3.91
C VAL A 171 -18.92 0.53 -4.55
N ARG A 172 -20.06 0.72 -3.88
CA ARG A 172 -21.16 1.58 -4.38
C ARG A 172 -20.73 3.04 -4.52
N LEU A 173 -19.99 3.56 -3.54
CA LEU A 173 -19.41 4.90 -3.59
C LEU A 173 -18.37 5.03 -4.71
N GLY A 174 -17.63 3.98 -5.02
CA GLY A 174 -16.67 3.95 -6.12
C GLY A 174 -17.36 3.99 -7.48
N LEU A 175 -18.43 3.21 -7.65
CA LEU A 175 -19.24 3.26 -8.86
C LEU A 175 -19.88 4.64 -9.06
N ALA A 176 -20.46 5.21 -8.00
CA ALA A 176 -21.04 6.55 -8.05
C ALA A 176 -19.99 7.60 -8.44
N TRP A 177 -18.80 7.54 -7.84
CA TRP A 177 -17.65 8.37 -8.21
C TRP A 177 -17.32 8.28 -9.70
N SER A 178 -17.20 7.07 -10.25
CA SER A 178 -16.87 6.88 -11.66
C SER A 178 -17.96 7.41 -12.58
N VAL A 179 -19.23 7.16 -12.28
CA VAL A 179 -20.37 7.65 -13.08
C VAL A 179 -20.42 9.19 -13.07
N VAL A 180 -20.31 9.82 -11.90
CA VAL A 180 -20.34 11.29 -11.81
C VAL A 180 -19.13 11.90 -12.52
N THR A 181 -17.95 11.30 -12.39
CA THR A 181 -16.75 11.81 -13.07
C THR A 181 -16.87 11.70 -14.58
N ILE A 182 -17.36 10.58 -15.12
CA ILE A 182 -17.61 10.43 -16.56
C ILE A 182 -18.65 11.45 -17.04
N ALA A 183 -19.74 11.63 -16.28
CA ALA A 183 -20.78 12.62 -16.60
C ALA A 183 -20.22 14.05 -16.59
N ALA A 184 -19.35 14.39 -15.64
CA ALA A 184 -18.67 15.68 -15.58
C ALA A 184 -17.68 15.89 -16.74
N ILE A 185 -16.97 14.84 -17.16
CA ILE A 185 -16.11 14.91 -18.36
C ILE A 185 -16.99 15.15 -19.61
N ALA A 186 -18.10 14.42 -19.75
CA ALA A 186 -19.04 14.56 -20.87
C ALA A 186 -19.73 15.94 -20.89
N GLY A 187 -20.14 16.44 -19.71
CA GLY A 187 -20.82 17.72 -19.53
C GLY A 187 -19.98 18.96 -19.86
N GLY A 188 -18.68 18.78 -20.10
CA GLY A 188 -17.77 19.82 -20.55
C GLY A 188 -16.88 20.37 -19.44
N GLN A 189 -16.00 21.30 -19.84
CA GLN A 189 -14.88 21.76 -19.02
C GLN A 189 -15.33 22.40 -17.70
N THR A 190 -16.37 23.23 -17.71
CA THR A 190 -16.90 23.88 -16.50
C THR A 190 -17.45 22.87 -15.49
N SER A 191 -18.21 21.89 -15.96
CA SER A 191 -18.77 20.86 -15.07
C SER A 191 -17.67 19.99 -14.46
N LEU A 192 -16.64 19.65 -15.24
CA LEU A 192 -15.48 18.91 -14.77
C LEU A 192 -14.67 19.72 -13.75
N ALA A 193 -14.45 21.01 -13.98
CA ALA A 193 -13.71 21.88 -13.09
C ALA A 193 -14.40 22.03 -11.73
N ILE A 194 -15.72 22.25 -11.73
CA ILE A 194 -16.51 22.32 -10.48
C ILE A 194 -16.42 21.00 -9.72
N TRP A 195 -16.64 19.87 -10.41
CA TRP A 195 -16.59 18.55 -9.80
C TRP A 195 -15.22 18.26 -9.18
N LEU A 196 -14.14 18.41 -9.95
CA LEU A 196 -12.79 18.10 -9.49
C LEU A 196 -12.27 19.11 -8.46
N SER A 197 -12.75 20.36 -8.46
CA SER A 197 -12.47 21.35 -7.41
C SER A 197 -13.04 20.89 -6.06
N LEU A 198 -14.28 20.40 -6.04
CA LEU A 198 -14.90 19.84 -4.82
C LEU A 198 -14.12 18.62 -4.31
N VAL A 199 -13.68 17.74 -5.22
CA VAL A 199 -12.91 16.54 -4.87
C VAL A 199 -11.54 16.91 -4.32
N ALA A 200 -10.85 17.85 -4.97
CA ALA A 200 -9.56 18.36 -4.52
C ALA A 200 -9.67 19.01 -3.12
N ALA A 201 -10.71 19.79 -2.88
CA ALA A 201 -11.00 20.37 -1.57
C ALA A 201 -11.20 19.28 -0.49
N LEU A 202 -12.04 18.28 -0.77
CA LEU A 202 -12.31 17.18 0.16
C LEU A 202 -11.06 16.33 0.44
N ALA A 203 -10.26 16.05 -0.60
CA ALA A 203 -8.99 15.34 -0.45
C ALA A 203 -8.01 16.16 0.40
N ALA A 204 -7.85 17.46 0.15
CA ALA A 204 -6.99 18.34 0.93
C ALA A 204 -7.42 18.45 2.40
N VAL A 205 -8.74 18.52 2.68
CA VAL A 205 -9.29 18.49 4.05
C VAL A 205 -8.90 17.19 4.76
N GLN A 206 -9.07 16.05 4.09
CA GLN A 206 -8.74 14.74 4.66
C GLN A 206 -7.25 14.61 4.98
N VAL A 207 -6.38 14.96 4.02
CA VAL A 207 -4.93 14.88 4.23
C VAL A 207 -4.48 15.82 5.34
N THR A 208 -4.99 17.06 5.34
CA THR A 208 -4.66 18.06 6.35
C THR A 208 -5.05 17.59 7.75
N ARG A 209 -6.24 16.99 7.92
CA ARG A 209 -6.68 16.42 9.21
C ARG A 209 -5.72 15.36 9.73
N VAL A 210 -5.27 14.45 8.87
CA VAL A 210 -4.31 13.39 9.27
C VAL A 210 -2.99 13.98 9.76
N TRP A 211 -2.48 15.03 9.10
CA TRP A 211 -1.26 15.71 9.56
C TRP A 211 -1.47 16.50 10.87
N VAL A 212 -2.64 17.12 11.05
CA VAL A 212 -3.00 17.83 12.29
C VAL A 212 -3.11 16.86 13.47
N GLU A 213 -3.71 15.69 13.28
CA GLU A 213 -3.78 14.62 14.29
C GLU A 213 -2.38 14.11 14.70
N ARG A 214 -1.41 14.21 13.78
CA ARG A 214 0.01 13.90 14.01
C ARG A 214 0.80 15.06 14.62
N HIS A 215 0.13 16.09 15.11
CA HIS A 215 0.72 17.28 15.72
C HIS A 215 1.58 18.12 14.77
N GLU A 216 1.41 17.95 13.45
CA GLU A 216 1.96 18.86 12.45
C GLU A 216 1.01 20.02 12.18
N ARG A 217 1.51 21.12 11.60
CA ARG A 217 0.76 22.37 11.45
C ARG A 217 0.71 22.87 10.00
N PRO A 218 0.19 22.07 9.04
CA PRO A 218 -0.05 22.57 7.68
C PRO A 218 -1.02 23.77 7.72
N VAL A 219 -0.84 24.74 6.82
CA VAL A 219 -1.71 25.92 6.72
C VAL A 219 -3.03 25.50 6.07
N SER A 220 -3.95 25.00 6.91
CA SER A 220 -5.11 24.21 6.49
C SER A 220 -6.00 24.93 5.46
N TYR A 221 -6.27 26.22 5.67
CA TYR A 221 -7.12 26.99 4.76
C TYR A 221 -6.44 27.22 3.40
N VAL A 222 -5.11 27.45 3.38
CA VAL A 222 -4.34 27.59 2.14
C VAL A 222 -4.25 26.25 1.42
N ALA A 223 -4.06 25.14 2.14
CA ALA A 223 -4.04 23.80 1.57
C ALA A 223 -5.35 23.47 0.81
N VAL A 224 -6.49 23.71 1.46
CA VAL A 224 -7.81 23.42 0.88
C VAL A 224 -8.13 24.38 -0.26
N ALA A 225 -7.94 25.69 -0.07
CA ALA A 225 -8.23 26.68 -1.10
C ALA A 225 -7.30 26.52 -2.32
N GLY A 226 -6.00 26.27 -2.10
CA GLY A 226 -5.02 26.07 -3.16
C GLY A 226 -5.30 24.83 -4.00
N ALA A 227 -5.62 23.70 -3.37
CA ALA A 227 -5.98 22.47 -4.09
C ALA A 227 -7.29 22.66 -4.90
N ALA A 228 -8.30 23.31 -4.33
CA ALA A 228 -9.58 23.57 -5.00
C ALA A 228 -9.47 24.60 -6.14
N ALA A 229 -8.56 25.56 -6.03
CA ALA A 229 -8.37 26.62 -7.02
C ALA A 229 -7.75 26.12 -8.33
N MET A 230 -6.88 25.10 -8.29
CA MET A 230 -6.17 24.64 -9.49
C MET A 230 -7.09 24.09 -10.60
N PRO A 231 -8.09 23.22 -10.32
CA PRO A 231 -9.04 22.78 -11.34
C PRO A 231 -9.89 23.92 -11.92
N LEU A 232 -10.23 24.92 -11.11
CA LEU A 232 -10.95 26.10 -11.58
C LEU A 232 -10.05 27.00 -12.44
N ALA A 233 -8.77 27.15 -12.06
CA ALA A 233 -7.79 27.92 -12.81
C ALA A 233 -7.55 27.33 -14.20
N ALA A 234 -7.63 26.01 -14.34
CA ALA A 234 -7.55 25.32 -15.62
C ALA A 234 -8.69 25.69 -16.60
N LEU A 235 -9.77 26.34 -16.15
CA LEU A 235 -10.77 26.93 -17.05
C LEU A 235 -10.18 28.05 -17.92
N GLY A 236 -9.25 28.83 -17.37
CA GLY A 236 -8.53 29.89 -18.07
C GLY A 236 -7.26 29.41 -18.79
N GLY A 237 -7.10 28.09 -18.96
CA GLY A 237 -5.96 27.49 -19.65
C GLY A 237 -4.67 27.44 -18.81
N LEU A 238 -3.55 27.18 -19.48
CA LEU A 238 -2.26 26.92 -18.84
C LEU A 238 -1.69 28.17 -18.16
N ASP A 239 -1.86 29.35 -18.75
CA ASP A 239 -1.34 30.62 -18.21
C ASP A 239 -2.00 30.96 -16.87
N THR A 240 -3.33 30.82 -16.81
CA THR A 240 -4.11 31.05 -15.58
C THR A 240 -3.72 30.05 -14.49
N LEU A 241 -3.52 28.77 -14.85
CA LEU A 241 -3.05 27.76 -13.90
C LEU A 241 -1.66 28.10 -13.36
N ASN A 242 -0.71 28.52 -14.21
CA ASN A 242 0.63 28.92 -13.80
C ASN A 242 0.60 30.11 -12.83
N ILE A 243 -0.22 31.13 -13.12
CA ILE A 243 -0.42 32.27 -12.22
C ILE A 243 -0.95 31.80 -10.86
N ILE A 244 -1.93 30.89 -10.84
CA ILE A 244 -2.49 30.37 -9.59
C ILE A 244 -1.49 29.51 -8.81
N ILE A 245 -0.65 28.72 -9.47
CA ILE A 245 0.43 27.96 -8.81
C ILE A 245 1.40 28.91 -8.11
N VAL A 246 1.84 29.97 -8.80
CA VAL A 246 2.73 30.99 -8.22
C VAL A 246 2.03 31.73 -7.08
N LEU A 247 0.76 32.13 -7.26
CA LEU A 247 -0.02 32.80 -6.23
C LEU A 247 -0.16 31.94 -4.97
N VAL A 248 -0.47 30.64 -5.12
CA VAL A 248 -0.57 29.69 -4.01
C VAL A 248 0.77 29.57 -3.28
N LEU A 249 1.89 29.51 -4.01
CA LEU A 249 3.23 29.48 -3.40
C LEU A 249 3.49 30.74 -2.55
N VAL A 250 3.19 31.92 -3.12
CA VAL A 250 3.36 33.21 -2.43
C VAL A 250 2.45 33.29 -1.21
N VAL A 251 1.16 32.96 -1.35
CA VAL A 251 0.18 32.97 -0.25
C VAL A 251 0.60 31.99 0.85
N THR A 252 1.12 30.81 0.50
CA THR A 252 1.62 29.83 1.48
C THR A 252 2.80 30.41 2.26
N MET A 253 3.74 31.08 1.59
CA MET A 253 4.88 31.73 2.27
C MET A 253 4.44 32.89 3.16
N VAL A 254 3.59 33.79 2.66
CA VAL A 254 3.10 34.95 3.42
C VAL A 254 2.28 34.52 4.62
N ALA A 255 1.33 33.60 4.44
CA ALA A 255 0.54 33.03 5.51
C ALA A 255 1.45 32.48 6.61
N ARG A 256 2.55 31.83 6.23
CA ARG A 256 3.45 31.28 7.23
C ARG A 256 4.32 32.33 7.93
N VAL A 257 4.90 33.27 7.20
CA VAL A 257 5.69 34.39 7.77
C VAL A 257 4.87 35.18 8.79
N SER A 258 3.56 35.31 8.56
CA SER A 258 2.65 36.01 9.47
C SER A 258 2.35 35.26 10.78
N THR A 259 2.76 33.99 10.93
CA THR A 259 2.48 33.16 12.10
C THR A 259 3.77 32.74 12.82
N VAL A 260 3.93 33.19 14.07
CA VAL A 260 5.11 32.88 14.90
C VAL A 260 5.13 31.39 15.25
N THR A 261 6.10 30.66 14.72
CA THR A 261 6.19 29.20 14.85
C THR A 261 7.64 28.73 14.86
N LYS A 262 7.92 27.57 15.48
CA LYS A 262 9.27 27.05 15.67
C LYS A 262 9.92 26.48 14.40
N ALA A 263 9.13 26.12 13.38
CA ALA A 263 9.60 25.52 12.13
C ALA A 263 8.74 25.96 10.93
N PRO A 264 8.99 27.15 10.33
CA PRO A 264 8.16 27.67 9.25
C PRO A 264 8.36 26.93 7.91
N SER A 265 9.57 26.48 7.60
CA SER A 265 9.88 25.79 6.34
C SER A 265 9.15 24.45 6.20
N ARG A 266 9.06 23.67 7.28
CA ARG A 266 8.37 22.38 7.31
C ARG A 266 6.88 22.51 7.00
N ASP A 267 6.24 23.52 7.57
CA ASP A 267 4.79 23.70 7.41
C ASP A 267 4.43 24.21 6.01
N VAL A 268 5.30 25.04 5.41
CA VAL A 268 5.17 25.41 4.00
C VAL A 268 5.38 24.18 3.11
N ALA A 269 6.42 23.38 3.36
CA ALA A 269 6.69 22.17 2.58
C ALA A 269 5.51 21.18 2.65
N LEU A 270 4.94 20.95 3.84
CA LEU A 270 3.75 20.12 4.02
C LEU A 270 2.54 20.71 3.28
N THR A 271 2.31 22.02 3.38
CA THR A 271 1.20 22.69 2.69
C THR A 271 1.32 22.53 1.17
N LEU A 272 2.51 22.74 0.60
CA LEU A 272 2.75 22.56 -0.84
C LEU A 272 2.69 21.09 -1.27
N MET A 273 3.15 20.16 -0.43
CA MET A 273 3.05 18.72 -0.66
C MET A 273 1.58 18.24 -0.71
N ILE A 274 0.68 18.90 0.01
CA ILE A 274 -0.77 18.63 -0.09
C ILE A 274 -1.33 19.24 -1.36
N ILE A 275 -1.02 20.50 -1.64
CA ILE A 275 -1.64 21.24 -2.74
C ILE A 275 -1.20 20.73 -4.11
N LEU A 276 0.10 20.61 -4.36
CA LEU A 276 0.62 20.40 -5.71
C LEU A 276 0.19 19.06 -6.31
N PRO A 277 0.34 17.90 -5.64
CA PRO A 277 -0.04 16.61 -6.23
C PRO A 277 -1.55 16.53 -6.48
N ILE A 278 -2.37 16.97 -5.52
CA ILE A 278 -3.84 16.91 -5.61
C ILE A 278 -4.35 17.88 -6.68
N GLY A 279 -3.89 19.14 -6.60
CA GLY A 279 -4.34 20.21 -7.47
C GLY A 279 -3.88 20.02 -8.92
N LEU A 280 -2.63 19.62 -9.16
CA LEU A 280 -2.13 19.38 -10.52
C LEU A 280 -2.81 18.17 -11.17
N ALA A 281 -3.02 17.08 -10.44
CA ALA A 281 -3.67 15.89 -10.99
C ALA A 281 -5.12 16.17 -11.42
N THR A 282 -5.85 16.92 -10.61
CA THR A 282 -7.22 17.31 -10.91
C THR A 282 -7.29 18.39 -12.00
N ALA A 283 -6.40 19.39 -11.99
CA ALA A 283 -6.33 20.41 -13.03
C ALA A 283 -5.93 19.86 -14.40
N ALA A 284 -5.06 18.85 -14.45
CA ALA A 284 -4.61 18.22 -15.69
C ALA A 284 -5.77 17.62 -16.53
N LEU A 285 -6.75 17.00 -15.88
CA LEU A 285 -7.95 16.49 -16.56
C LEU A 285 -8.83 17.62 -17.12
N VAL A 286 -8.94 18.74 -16.39
CA VAL A 286 -9.68 19.92 -16.86
C VAL A 286 -8.98 20.57 -18.06
N LEU A 287 -7.66 20.71 -18.01
CA LEU A 287 -6.87 21.24 -19.13
C LEU A 287 -7.03 20.39 -20.39
N LEU A 288 -6.95 19.06 -20.27
CA LEU A 288 -7.18 18.17 -21.40
C LEU A 288 -8.57 18.32 -21.99
N ARG A 289 -9.58 18.49 -21.14
CA ARG A 289 -10.97 18.65 -21.60
C ARG A 289 -11.19 19.90 -22.45
N HIS A 290 -10.33 20.91 -22.32
CA HIS A 290 -10.30 22.09 -23.19
C HIS A 290 -9.87 21.74 -24.62
N ILE A 291 -9.03 20.71 -24.79
CA ILE A 291 -8.48 20.30 -26.09
C ILE A 291 -9.38 19.25 -26.73
N ASP A 292 -9.72 18.19 -25.99
CA ASP A 292 -10.47 17.05 -26.52
C ASP A 292 -11.33 16.38 -25.42
N LEU A 293 -12.42 15.72 -25.84
CA LEU A 293 -13.25 14.90 -24.94
C LEU A 293 -12.63 13.53 -24.67
N ALA A 294 -11.98 12.92 -25.68
CA ALA A 294 -11.55 11.54 -25.57
C ALA A 294 -10.28 11.39 -24.72
N ALA A 295 -9.37 12.36 -24.74
CA ALA A 295 -8.15 12.33 -23.93
C ALA A 295 -8.37 12.22 -22.40
N PRO A 296 -9.18 13.08 -21.75
CA PRO A 296 -9.44 12.94 -20.32
C PRO A 296 -10.24 11.65 -20.00
N LEU A 297 -11.12 11.19 -20.90
CA LEU A 297 -11.81 9.90 -20.76
C LEU A 297 -10.84 8.72 -20.81
N ALA A 298 -9.86 8.74 -21.72
CA ALA A 298 -8.86 7.68 -21.86
C ALA A 298 -7.99 7.59 -20.60
N LEU A 299 -7.49 8.71 -20.08
CA LEU A 299 -6.72 8.73 -18.83
C LEU A 299 -7.54 8.26 -17.63
N PHE A 300 -8.79 8.70 -17.53
CA PHE A 300 -9.69 8.22 -16.48
C PHE A 300 -9.96 6.73 -16.61
N ALA A 301 -10.18 6.23 -17.83
CA ALA A 301 -10.40 4.81 -18.09
C ALA A 301 -9.17 3.95 -17.75
N PHE A 302 -7.95 4.42 -18.03
CA PHE A 302 -6.73 3.73 -17.62
C PHE A 302 -6.60 3.63 -16.10
N ALA A 303 -6.81 4.74 -15.37
CA ALA A 303 -6.78 4.72 -13.91
C ALA A 303 -7.87 3.80 -13.34
N ALA A 304 -9.11 3.91 -13.84
CA ALA A 304 -10.22 3.06 -13.39
C ALA A 304 -9.97 1.57 -13.69
N ALA A 305 -9.43 1.24 -14.86
CA ALA A 305 -9.10 -0.14 -15.22
C ALA A 305 -7.99 -0.71 -14.34
N TYR A 306 -6.97 0.10 -14.04
CA TYR A 306 -5.94 -0.28 -13.07
C TYR A 306 -6.54 -0.57 -11.70
N ASP A 307 -7.36 0.35 -11.18
CA ASP A 307 -7.96 0.22 -9.85
C ASP A 307 -8.87 -1.01 -9.76
N VAL A 308 -9.70 -1.25 -10.79
CA VAL A 308 -10.57 -2.43 -10.87
C VAL A 308 -9.76 -3.71 -10.95
N GLY A 309 -8.74 -3.78 -11.81
CA GLY A 309 -7.90 -4.97 -11.93
C GLY A 309 -7.12 -5.26 -10.65
N ASN A 310 -6.55 -4.22 -10.05
CA ASN A 310 -5.84 -4.30 -8.77
C ASN A 310 -6.75 -4.75 -7.63
N TYR A 311 -7.97 -4.24 -7.57
CA TYR A 311 -8.95 -4.65 -6.56
C TYR A 311 -9.43 -6.09 -6.77
N LEU A 312 -9.87 -6.45 -7.98
CA LEU A 312 -10.49 -7.75 -8.25
C LEU A 312 -9.52 -8.91 -8.04
N VAL A 313 -8.26 -8.76 -8.45
CA VAL A 313 -7.26 -9.82 -8.29
C VAL A 313 -6.52 -9.69 -6.97
N GLY A 314 -6.24 -8.46 -6.52
CA GLY A 314 -5.52 -8.24 -5.26
C GLY A 314 -6.32 -8.64 -4.02
N THR A 315 -7.66 -8.64 -4.08
CA THR A 315 -8.50 -9.08 -2.96
C THR A 315 -8.44 -10.61 -2.82
N GLY A 316 -7.71 -11.08 -1.79
CA GLY A 316 -7.55 -12.51 -1.51
C GLY A 316 -6.38 -13.19 -2.25
N ALA A 317 -5.54 -12.42 -2.93
CA ALA A 317 -4.29 -12.88 -3.52
C ALA A 317 -3.31 -13.44 -2.48
N ALA A 318 -2.50 -14.42 -2.89
CA ALA A 318 -1.46 -14.98 -2.04
C ALA A 318 -0.24 -14.04 -1.92
N ASN A 319 0.02 -13.25 -2.97
CA ASN A 319 1.12 -12.30 -3.02
C ASN A 319 0.65 -10.87 -3.30
N GLU A 320 1.37 -9.89 -2.74
CA GLU A 320 1.05 -8.45 -2.84
C GLU A 320 1.17 -7.88 -4.26
N TRP A 321 1.89 -8.54 -5.17
CA TRP A 321 2.14 -8.06 -6.53
C TRP A 321 1.08 -8.51 -7.54
N GLU A 322 0.24 -9.49 -7.19
CA GLU A 322 -0.78 -10.05 -8.10
C GLU A 322 -1.81 -8.98 -8.50
N GLY A 323 -2.25 -8.15 -7.55
CA GLY A 323 -3.14 -7.02 -7.80
C GLY A 323 -2.56 -6.01 -8.80
N PRO A 324 -1.40 -5.38 -8.51
CA PRO A 324 -0.81 -4.39 -9.41
C PRO A 324 -0.55 -4.94 -10.82
N VAL A 325 -0.10 -6.20 -10.95
CA VAL A 325 0.10 -6.83 -12.27
C VAL A 325 -1.22 -7.01 -13.02
N ALA A 326 -2.30 -7.41 -12.35
CA ALA A 326 -3.62 -7.49 -12.97
C ALA A 326 -4.16 -6.11 -13.39
N GLY A 327 -3.91 -5.07 -12.58
CA GLY A 327 -4.22 -3.69 -12.94
C GLY A 327 -3.48 -3.25 -14.22
N ILE A 328 -2.18 -3.56 -14.32
CA ILE A 328 -1.38 -3.29 -15.52
C ILE A 328 -1.92 -4.04 -16.74
N ALA A 329 -2.27 -5.32 -16.60
CA ALA A 329 -2.88 -6.09 -17.69
C ALA A 329 -4.23 -5.50 -18.14
N SER A 330 -5.01 -4.94 -17.20
CA SER A 330 -6.27 -4.25 -17.49
C SER A 330 -6.05 -2.96 -18.29
N ILE A 331 -4.99 -2.20 -17.99
CA ILE A 331 -4.58 -1.04 -18.79
C ILE A 331 -4.30 -1.46 -20.24
N VAL A 332 -3.56 -2.55 -20.48
CA VAL A 332 -3.25 -3.03 -21.84
C VAL A 332 -4.54 -3.28 -22.65
N CYS A 333 -5.57 -3.85 -22.03
CA CYS A 333 -6.86 -4.09 -22.68
C CYS A 333 -7.53 -2.76 -23.07
N VAL A 334 -7.55 -1.77 -22.17
CA VAL A 334 -8.07 -0.43 -22.48
C VAL A 334 -7.23 0.27 -23.54
N THR A 335 -5.92 0.05 -23.56
CA THR A 335 -5.02 0.64 -24.57
C THR A 335 -5.38 0.17 -25.96
N LEU A 336 -5.66 -1.12 -26.14
CA LEU A 336 -6.12 -1.67 -27.41
C LEU A 336 -7.47 -1.08 -27.81
N PHE A 337 -8.40 -0.92 -26.85
CA PHE A 337 -9.68 -0.27 -27.10
C PHE A 337 -9.51 1.17 -27.58
N VAL A 338 -8.71 1.97 -26.88
CA VAL A 338 -8.39 3.36 -27.25
C VAL A 338 -7.71 3.40 -28.63
N ALA A 339 -6.79 2.46 -28.90
CA ALA A 339 -6.08 2.39 -30.18
C ALA A 339 -6.98 2.15 -31.38
N VAL A 340 -8.06 1.40 -31.19
CA VAL A 340 -8.98 1.04 -32.28
C VAL A 340 -10.15 2.02 -32.39
N LEU A 341 -10.67 2.51 -31.27
CA LEU A 341 -11.97 3.19 -31.23
C LEU A 341 -11.90 4.68 -30.93
N VAL A 342 -10.74 5.24 -30.61
CA VAL A 342 -10.59 6.67 -30.31
C VAL A 342 -9.82 7.37 -31.43
N PRO A 343 -10.52 8.10 -32.34
CA PRO A 343 -9.88 8.75 -33.48
C PRO A 343 -8.93 9.90 -33.11
N SER A 344 -9.09 10.47 -31.91
CA SER A 344 -8.28 11.62 -31.43
C SER A 344 -6.78 11.31 -31.38
N PHE A 345 -6.40 10.04 -31.30
CA PHE A 345 -5.01 9.61 -31.20
C PHE A 345 -4.58 8.88 -32.48
N GLY A 346 -3.62 9.47 -33.20
CA GLY A 346 -3.05 8.85 -34.40
C GLY A 346 -1.86 7.94 -34.13
N GLY A 347 -1.68 6.91 -34.98
CA GLY A 347 -0.48 6.08 -35.00
C GLY A 347 -0.19 5.37 -33.67
N ALA A 348 1.01 5.56 -33.12
CA ALA A 348 1.44 4.93 -31.87
C ALA A 348 0.95 5.64 -30.59
N GLY A 349 0.22 6.76 -30.70
CA GLY A 349 -0.18 7.58 -29.56
C GLY A 349 -0.90 6.82 -28.43
N PRO A 350 -1.92 6.00 -28.72
CA PRO A 350 -2.62 5.19 -27.72
C PRO A 350 -1.70 4.26 -26.94
N PHE A 351 -0.74 3.63 -27.62
CA PHE A 351 0.23 2.71 -27.00
C PHE A 351 1.21 3.43 -26.09
N LEU A 352 1.66 4.63 -26.48
CA LEU A 352 2.52 5.47 -25.63
C LEU A 352 1.77 5.92 -24.36
N LEU A 353 0.51 6.33 -24.50
CA LEU A 353 -0.33 6.73 -23.37
C LEU A 353 -0.63 5.54 -22.44
N GLY A 354 -0.90 4.37 -23.02
CA GLY A 354 -1.09 3.11 -22.29
C GLY A 354 0.16 2.66 -21.54
N ALA A 355 1.33 2.73 -22.18
CA ALA A 355 2.60 2.41 -21.55
C ALA A 355 2.93 3.36 -20.39
N LEU A 356 2.68 4.66 -20.56
CA LEU A 356 2.80 5.64 -19.48
C LEU A 356 1.84 5.33 -18.33
N ALA A 357 0.59 4.97 -18.62
CA ALA A 357 -0.39 4.57 -17.62
C ALA A 357 0.04 3.32 -16.85
N ALA A 358 0.53 2.30 -17.55
CA ALA A 358 1.03 1.07 -16.94
C ALA A 358 2.20 1.32 -15.98
N LEU A 359 3.02 2.35 -16.23
CA LEU A 359 4.11 2.75 -15.36
C LEU A 359 3.65 3.60 -14.17
N LEU A 360 2.78 4.58 -14.41
CA LEU A 360 2.47 5.61 -13.40
C LEU A 360 1.25 5.30 -12.52
N ALA A 361 0.24 4.58 -13.03
CA ALA A 361 -0.93 4.23 -12.22
C ALA A 361 -0.56 3.43 -10.97
N PRO A 362 0.33 2.42 -11.01
CA PRO A 362 0.75 1.70 -9.81
C PRO A 362 1.54 2.55 -8.80
N LEU A 363 2.22 3.60 -9.26
CA LEU A 363 2.96 4.52 -8.42
C LEU A 363 2.05 5.56 -7.72
N GLY A 364 0.83 5.76 -8.23
CA GLY A 364 -0.15 6.68 -7.68
C GLY A 364 -0.53 6.40 -6.21
N PRO A 365 -0.97 5.18 -5.85
CA PRO A 365 -1.25 4.81 -4.46
C PRO A 365 -0.06 4.95 -3.50
N LEU A 366 1.17 4.76 -3.99
CA LEU A 366 2.40 5.01 -3.24
C LEU A 366 2.60 6.52 -2.99
N ALA A 367 2.46 7.34 -4.03
CA ALA A 367 2.51 8.79 -3.91
C ALA A 367 1.43 9.33 -2.96
N ALA A 368 0.19 8.81 -3.04
CA ALA A 368 -0.88 9.16 -2.11
C ALA A 368 -0.53 8.83 -0.65
N SER A 369 0.13 7.70 -0.40
CA SER A 369 0.55 7.31 0.94
C SER A 369 1.67 8.21 1.48
N ILE A 370 2.57 8.71 0.60
CA ILE A 370 3.58 9.73 0.95
C ILE A 370 2.89 11.05 1.31
N VAL A 371 1.95 11.52 0.49
CA VAL A 371 1.20 12.75 0.72
C VAL A 371 0.39 12.68 2.02
N LEU A 372 -0.18 11.51 2.32
CA LEU A 372 -0.97 11.27 3.52
C LEU A 372 -0.11 11.12 4.78
N GLY A 373 1.17 10.72 4.64
CA GLY A 373 2.08 10.42 5.76
C GLY A 373 1.73 9.14 6.53
N ASP A 374 0.62 8.51 6.19
CA ASP A 374 0.08 7.28 6.76
C ASP A 374 -0.61 6.48 5.66
N ARG A 375 -0.25 5.20 5.49
CA ARG A 375 -0.92 4.37 4.48
C ARG A 375 -2.32 3.95 4.92
N ASP A 376 -2.56 3.80 6.23
CA ASP A 376 -3.77 3.20 6.79
C ASP A 376 -4.80 4.27 7.20
N ALA A 377 -4.44 5.56 7.06
CA ALA A 377 -5.35 6.66 7.37
C ALA A 377 -6.53 6.76 6.40
N LYS A 378 -7.69 7.15 6.96
CA LYS A 378 -8.95 7.26 6.23
C LYS A 378 -9.00 8.54 5.40
N ALA A 379 -8.60 8.47 4.14
CA ALA A 379 -8.72 9.56 3.17
C ALA A 379 -9.41 9.10 1.88
N PRO A 380 -10.72 8.78 1.92
CA PRO A 380 -11.41 8.19 0.78
C PRO A 380 -11.37 9.07 -0.48
N ALA A 381 -11.40 10.41 -0.36
CA ALA A 381 -11.37 11.29 -1.53
C ALA A 381 -9.98 11.28 -2.21
N LEU A 382 -8.89 11.28 -1.43
CA LEU A 382 -7.55 11.14 -2.00
C LEU A 382 -7.39 9.77 -2.68
N ARG A 383 -7.90 8.71 -2.05
CA ARG A 383 -7.88 7.34 -2.59
C ARG A 383 -8.75 7.14 -3.84
N ARG A 384 -9.59 8.11 -4.23
CA ARG A 384 -10.32 8.08 -5.52
C ARG A 384 -9.53 8.66 -6.67
N ILE A 385 -8.47 9.41 -6.37
CA ILE A 385 -7.64 10.10 -7.35
C ILE A 385 -6.17 9.68 -7.26
N ASP A 386 -5.83 8.68 -6.46
CA ASP A 386 -4.45 8.29 -6.18
C ASP A 386 -3.73 7.78 -7.43
N SER A 387 -4.33 6.87 -8.19
CA SER A 387 -3.84 6.42 -9.50
C SER A 387 -3.72 7.56 -10.53
N LEU A 388 -4.46 8.66 -10.34
CA LEU A 388 -4.38 9.86 -11.18
C LEU A 388 -3.32 10.87 -10.72
N LEU A 389 -2.81 10.77 -9.48
CA LEU A 389 -1.88 11.78 -8.93
C LEU A 389 -0.65 12.00 -9.82
N LEU A 390 -0.10 10.92 -10.35
CA LEU A 390 1.06 10.94 -11.25
C LEU A 390 0.65 10.80 -12.72
N LEU A 391 -0.35 9.96 -12.99
CA LEU A 391 -0.80 9.68 -14.34
C LEU A 391 -1.42 10.91 -15.00
N ALA A 392 -2.27 11.68 -14.30
CA ALA A 392 -2.99 12.77 -14.95
C ALA A 392 -2.07 13.91 -15.43
N PRO A 393 -1.11 14.45 -14.65
CA PRO A 393 -0.23 15.52 -15.12
C PRO A 393 0.68 15.09 -16.29
N MET A 394 1.31 13.92 -16.17
CA MET A 394 2.21 13.40 -17.22
C MET A 394 1.44 12.93 -18.44
N GLY A 395 0.30 12.28 -18.23
CA GLY A 395 -0.61 11.85 -19.27
C GLY A 395 -1.23 13.01 -20.02
N ALA A 396 -1.56 14.11 -19.35
CA ALA A 396 -2.07 15.33 -19.97
C ALA A 396 -1.04 15.98 -20.89
N TRP A 397 0.21 16.10 -20.43
CA TRP A 397 1.30 16.58 -21.26
C TRP A 397 1.50 15.70 -22.49
N LEU A 398 1.59 14.38 -22.30
CA LEU A 398 1.78 13.45 -23.41
C LEU A 398 0.59 13.45 -24.38
N ALA A 399 -0.64 13.41 -23.88
CA ALA A 399 -1.84 13.43 -24.71
C ALA A 399 -1.94 14.73 -25.50
N ALA A 400 -1.64 15.90 -24.92
CA ALA A 400 -1.63 17.16 -25.64
C ALA A 400 -0.64 17.18 -26.83
N VAL A 401 0.46 16.44 -26.75
CA VAL A 401 1.42 16.28 -27.85
C VAL A 401 0.95 15.27 -28.90
N LEU A 402 0.15 14.28 -28.50
CA LEU A 402 -0.27 13.16 -29.35
C LEU A 402 -1.60 13.37 -30.07
N ILE A 403 -2.46 14.27 -29.56
CA ILE A 403 -3.71 14.66 -30.22
C ILE A 403 -3.37 15.36 -31.54
N ARG A 404 -4.09 15.01 -32.60
CA ARG A 404 -3.88 15.54 -33.95
C ARG A 404 -5.02 16.44 -34.40
#